data_AF-A0A934M2J7-F1
#
_entry.id   AF-A0A934M2J7-F1
#
_cell.length_a   1.000
_cell.length_b   1.000
_cell.length_c   1.000
_cell.angle_alpha   90.00
_cell.angle_beta   90.00
_cell.angle_gamma   90.00
#
_symmetry.space_group_name_H-M   'P 1'
#
loop_
_entity.id
_entity.type
_entity.pdbx_description
1 polymer ?
#
loop_
_entity_poly.entity_id
_entity_poly.type
_entity_poly.pdbx_seq_one_letter_code
_entity_poly.pdbx_strand_id
1 'polypeptide(L)'
;MYIATLLANPERPTLEPALVDSLRNAWGGGDALWLAPNEAAEFTLPHSPDNLWAVWTNLQSLKIDLAIQPAKERRKKMLLADMDSTMIRQECIDELADVAGFGAQVRDITARAMNGELDFEAALIERVALLQGLDQDVIAQVLAERITLMPGGRTLVATMQANGAYAALVSGGFTAFTAAVAAQLGFDENRANTLLIEEGKLTGDVARPILGREAKIEALEQISAKLGIAETDVIAVGDGANDLGMLHRAGTGVALHAKPSVAAECEIRVNHGDLTALLYLQGYAQEEFAA
;
A
#
# COMPACT_ATOMS: atom_id res chain seq x y z
N MET A 1 -2.46 14.95 -22.06
CA MET A 1 -1.65 13.76 -22.40
C MET A 1 -1.58 12.89 -21.17
N TYR A 2 -2.00 11.64 -21.34
CA TYR A 2 -2.08 10.61 -20.32
C TYR A 2 -1.14 9.46 -20.69
N ILE A 3 -0.88 8.59 -19.73
CA ILE A 3 -0.21 7.32 -19.92
C ILE A 3 -1.18 6.24 -19.49
N ALA A 4 -1.39 5.25 -20.37
CA ALA A 4 -1.99 3.98 -19.99
C ALA A 4 -0.86 3.00 -19.68
N THR A 5 -0.88 2.41 -18.50
CA THR A 5 0.07 1.38 -18.06
C THR A 5 -0.71 0.09 -17.83
N LEU A 6 -0.29 -0.99 -18.51
CA LEU A 6 -0.79 -2.35 -18.31
C LEU A 6 0.22 -3.13 -17.49
N LEU A 7 -0.26 -3.87 -16.48
CA LEU A 7 0.58 -4.61 -15.56
C LEU A 7 0.07 -6.04 -15.40
N ALA A 8 0.97 -7.01 -15.38
CA ALA A 8 0.69 -8.39 -15.02
C ALA A 8 1.41 -8.74 -13.72
N ASN A 9 1.05 -9.89 -13.13
CA ASN A 9 1.75 -10.41 -11.97
C ASN A 9 3.18 -10.85 -12.37
N PRO A 10 4.25 -10.42 -11.69
CA PRO A 10 5.62 -10.80 -12.04
C PRO A 10 5.91 -12.31 -11.88
N GLU A 11 5.20 -13.03 -10.99
CA GLU A 11 5.30 -14.49 -10.87
C GLU A 11 4.60 -15.22 -12.04
N ARG A 12 3.74 -14.53 -12.79
CA ARG A 12 2.99 -15.05 -13.95
C ARG A 12 2.88 -13.97 -15.03
N PRO A 13 3.99 -13.61 -15.71
CA PRO A 13 3.99 -12.53 -16.68
C PRO A 13 3.23 -12.94 -17.94
N THR A 14 1.97 -12.51 -18.04
CA THR A 14 1.03 -12.88 -19.11
C THR A 14 0.65 -11.71 -20.02
N LEU A 15 1.34 -10.57 -19.95
CA LEU A 15 1.04 -9.44 -20.82
C LEU A 15 1.50 -9.71 -22.25
N GLU A 16 0.54 -9.87 -23.16
CA GLU A 16 0.80 -10.18 -24.56
C GLU A 16 0.92 -8.92 -25.43
N PRO A 17 1.87 -8.85 -26.38
CA PRO A 17 1.98 -7.71 -27.29
C PRO A 17 0.73 -7.41 -28.11
N ALA A 18 0.01 -8.46 -28.54
CA ALA A 18 -1.23 -8.31 -29.29
C ALA A 18 -2.31 -7.56 -28.49
N LEU A 19 -2.38 -7.77 -27.17
CA LEU A 19 -3.30 -7.08 -26.28
C LEU A 19 -2.95 -5.59 -26.17
N VAL A 20 -1.67 -5.28 -25.93
CA VAL A 20 -1.17 -3.90 -25.81
C VAL A 20 -1.41 -3.13 -27.11
N ASP A 21 -1.06 -3.73 -28.27
CA ASP A 21 -1.28 -3.11 -29.58
C ASP A 21 -2.74 -2.90 -29.90
N SER A 22 -3.60 -3.89 -29.61
CA SER A 22 -5.04 -3.75 -29.83
C SER A 22 -5.61 -2.58 -29.03
N LEU A 23 -5.22 -2.43 -27.77
CA LEU A 23 -5.73 -1.38 -26.90
C LEU A 23 -5.23 0.01 -27.30
N ARG A 24 -3.92 0.11 -27.55
CA ARG A 24 -3.27 1.31 -28.07
C ARG A 24 -3.91 1.79 -29.36
N ASN A 25 -4.13 0.90 -30.33
CA ASN A 25 -4.78 1.24 -31.60
C ASN A 25 -6.24 1.68 -31.40
N ALA A 26 -6.99 1.00 -30.52
CA ALA A 26 -8.38 1.35 -30.24
C ALA A 26 -8.55 2.74 -29.60
N TRP A 27 -7.57 3.19 -28.82
CA TRP A 27 -7.59 4.49 -28.15
C TRP A 27 -6.76 5.58 -28.83
N GLY A 28 -6.19 5.31 -30.01
CA GLY A 28 -5.33 6.25 -30.72
C GLY A 28 -4.06 6.62 -29.94
N GLY A 29 -3.50 5.65 -29.21
CA GLY A 29 -2.29 5.83 -28.42
C GLY A 29 -1.02 5.85 -29.27
N GLY A 30 0.01 6.54 -28.76
CA GLY A 30 1.36 6.52 -29.35
C GLY A 30 2.05 5.16 -29.16
N ASP A 31 3.30 5.02 -29.61
CA ASP A 31 4.02 3.74 -29.56
C ASP A 31 4.08 3.11 -28.15
N ALA A 32 3.99 1.78 -28.10
CA ALA A 32 4.11 1.04 -26.85
C ALA A 32 5.56 1.00 -26.37
N LEU A 33 5.77 1.35 -25.12
CA LEU A 33 7.02 1.20 -24.38
C LEU A 33 6.89 0.01 -23.43
N TRP A 34 7.74 -0.99 -23.59
CA TRP A 34 7.83 -2.11 -22.65
C TRP A 34 8.78 -1.73 -21.52
N LEU A 35 8.25 -1.66 -20.31
CA LEU A 35 9.01 -1.39 -19.08
C LEU A 35 9.55 -2.70 -18.48
N ALA A 36 8.86 -3.81 -18.73
CA ALA A 36 9.31 -5.16 -18.40
C ALA A 36 8.65 -6.16 -19.37
N PRO A 37 9.43 -7.03 -20.05
CA PRO A 37 8.87 -8.01 -20.97
C PRO A 37 7.77 -8.85 -20.33
N ASN A 38 6.60 -8.93 -20.99
CA ASN A 38 5.44 -9.70 -20.53
C ASN A 38 4.83 -9.31 -19.17
N GLU A 39 5.33 -8.26 -18.54
CA GLU A 39 4.91 -7.83 -17.21
C GLU A 39 4.34 -6.41 -17.24
N ALA A 40 5.06 -5.45 -17.82
CA ALA A 40 4.67 -4.05 -17.81
C ALA A 40 4.90 -3.37 -19.15
N ALA A 41 3.86 -2.74 -19.68
CA ALA A 41 3.94 -1.89 -20.87
C ALA A 41 3.11 -0.63 -20.70
N GLU A 42 3.55 0.47 -21.28
CA GLU A 42 2.82 1.72 -21.28
C GLU A 42 2.77 2.37 -22.67
N PHE A 43 1.76 3.22 -22.90
CA PHE A 43 1.68 4.06 -24.09
C PHE A 43 0.99 5.39 -23.79
N THR A 44 1.27 6.40 -24.60
CA THR A 44 0.68 7.74 -24.47
C THR A 44 -0.73 7.77 -25.01
N LEU A 45 -1.58 8.60 -24.38
CA LEU A 45 -2.95 8.86 -24.79
C LEU A 45 -3.22 10.38 -24.86
N PRO A 46 -3.99 10.87 -25.86
CA PRO A 46 -4.34 12.28 -25.93
C PRO A 46 -5.26 12.70 -24.77
N HIS A 47 -6.24 11.86 -24.44
CA HIS A 47 -7.23 12.04 -23.37
C HIS A 47 -7.51 10.69 -22.67
N SER A 48 -8.18 10.73 -21.51
CA SER A 48 -8.69 9.51 -20.87
C SER A 48 -9.82 8.89 -21.72
N PRO A 49 -9.86 7.57 -21.95
CA PRO A 49 -10.91 6.91 -22.73
C PRO A 49 -12.25 6.82 -21.98
N ASP A 50 -13.36 7.13 -22.65
CA ASP A 50 -14.71 7.07 -22.06
C ASP A 50 -15.11 5.64 -21.62
N ASN A 51 -14.54 4.62 -22.27
CA ASN A 51 -14.79 3.21 -21.98
C ASN A 51 -13.76 2.57 -21.03
N LEU A 52 -12.93 3.37 -20.35
CA LEU A 52 -11.86 2.90 -19.44
C LEU A 52 -12.35 1.80 -18.50
N TRP A 53 -13.40 2.04 -17.72
CA TRP A 53 -13.84 1.09 -16.69
C TRP A 53 -14.43 -0.21 -17.27
N ALA A 54 -15.04 -0.15 -18.45
CA ALA A 54 -15.51 -1.35 -19.14
C ALA A 54 -14.32 -2.21 -19.61
N VAL A 55 -13.30 -1.57 -20.18
CA VAL A 55 -12.07 -2.27 -20.59
C VAL A 55 -11.30 -2.80 -19.39
N TRP A 56 -11.14 -1.99 -18.35
CA TRP A 56 -10.52 -2.37 -17.08
C TRP A 56 -11.16 -3.65 -16.53
N THR A 57 -12.50 -3.71 -16.48
CA THR A 57 -13.26 -4.87 -16.00
C THR A 57 -12.97 -6.13 -16.84
N ASN A 58 -12.91 -5.99 -18.17
CA ASN A 58 -12.58 -7.11 -19.06
C ASN A 58 -11.15 -7.61 -18.83
N LEU A 59 -10.19 -6.70 -18.63
CA LEU A 59 -8.78 -7.04 -18.37
C LEU A 59 -8.60 -7.80 -17.04
N GLN A 60 -9.47 -7.60 -16.05
CA GLN A 60 -9.42 -8.37 -14.80
C GLN A 60 -9.63 -9.89 -15.03
N SER A 61 -10.40 -10.27 -16.06
CA SER A 61 -10.56 -11.69 -16.43
C SER A 61 -9.27 -12.32 -16.99
N LEU A 62 -8.39 -11.48 -17.54
CA LEU A 62 -7.07 -11.84 -18.06
C LEU A 62 -5.96 -11.67 -17.03
N LYS A 63 -6.30 -11.27 -15.79
CA LYS A 63 -5.33 -10.97 -14.72
C LYS A 63 -4.36 -9.84 -15.08
N ILE A 64 -4.86 -8.84 -15.83
CA ILE A 64 -4.11 -7.65 -16.21
C ILE A 64 -4.70 -6.43 -15.50
N ASP A 65 -3.86 -5.70 -14.78
CA ASP A 65 -4.19 -4.39 -14.24
C ASP A 65 -4.01 -3.33 -15.33
N LEU A 66 -4.81 -2.28 -15.24
CA LEU A 66 -4.76 -1.13 -16.12
C LEU A 66 -4.87 0.15 -15.29
N ALA A 67 -3.92 1.06 -15.46
CA ALA A 67 -3.95 2.38 -14.87
C ALA A 67 -3.87 3.45 -15.97
N ILE A 68 -4.61 4.54 -15.79
CA ILE A 68 -4.50 5.74 -16.63
C ILE A 68 -4.24 6.93 -15.73
N GLN A 69 -3.20 7.69 -16.02
CA GLN A 69 -2.82 8.87 -15.24
C GLN A 69 -2.18 9.96 -16.12
N PRO A 70 -2.10 11.21 -15.65
CA PRO A 70 -1.38 12.27 -16.35
C PRO A 70 0.08 11.87 -16.64
N ALA A 71 0.59 12.20 -17.83
CA ALA A 71 1.94 11.81 -18.23
C ALA A 71 3.05 12.56 -17.49
N LYS A 72 2.75 13.76 -16.98
CA LYS A 72 3.69 14.66 -16.32
C LYS A 72 3.81 14.31 -14.84
N GLU A 73 5.00 14.57 -14.27
CA GLU A 73 5.23 14.50 -12.82
C GLU A 73 4.87 13.13 -12.20
N ARG A 74 5.05 12.05 -12.96
CA ARG A 74 4.79 10.68 -12.50
C ARG A 74 5.85 10.17 -11.55
N ARG A 75 7.12 10.54 -11.71
CA ARG A 75 8.19 10.21 -10.74
C ARG A 75 8.00 11.03 -9.47
N LYS A 76 7.54 10.38 -8.41
CA LYS A 76 7.20 11.00 -7.13
C LYS A 76 8.43 11.11 -6.23
N LYS A 77 8.41 12.12 -5.37
CA LYS A 77 9.48 12.46 -4.42
C LYS A 77 9.26 11.85 -3.04
N MET A 78 8.08 11.28 -2.78
CA MET A 78 7.79 10.58 -1.54
C MET A 78 6.92 9.36 -1.78
N LEU A 79 7.27 8.24 -1.14
CA LEU A 79 6.41 7.09 -0.92
C LEU A 79 5.77 7.21 0.47
N LEU A 80 4.43 7.16 0.53
CA LEU A 80 3.68 7.03 1.77
C LEU A 80 2.91 5.71 1.75
N ALA A 81 3.31 4.75 2.58
CA ALA A 81 2.76 3.40 2.54
C ALA A 81 2.06 3.03 3.85
N ASP A 82 0.94 2.31 3.74
CA ASP A 82 0.44 1.50 4.85
C ASP A 82 1.36 0.30 5.12
N MET A 83 1.24 -0.32 6.29
CA MET A 83 1.98 -1.55 6.62
C MET A 83 1.13 -2.80 6.42
N ASP A 84 0.11 -2.98 7.26
CA ASP A 84 -0.72 -4.19 7.30
C ASP A 84 -1.45 -4.35 5.96
N SER A 85 -1.54 -5.60 5.49
CA SER A 85 -2.15 -5.94 4.18
C SER A 85 -1.60 -5.19 2.94
N THR A 86 -0.51 -4.42 3.09
CA THR A 86 0.09 -3.58 2.03
C THR A 86 1.58 -3.86 1.87
N MET A 87 2.42 -3.49 2.85
CA MET A 87 3.87 -3.79 2.83
C MET A 87 4.19 -5.15 3.45
N ILE A 88 3.25 -5.70 4.23
CA ILE A 88 3.23 -7.08 4.70
C ILE A 88 1.90 -7.73 4.32
N ARG A 89 1.85 -9.06 4.31
CA ARG A 89 0.64 -9.80 3.92
C ARG A 89 -0.39 -9.99 5.04
N GLN A 90 0.00 -9.70 6.28
CA GLN A 90 -0.78 -9.97 7.49
C GLN A 90 -1.31 -8.69 8.12
N GLU A 91 -2.22 -8.87 9.08
CA GLU A 91 -2.66 -7.88 10.05
C GLU A 91 -1.98 -8.18 11.40
N CYS A 92 -1.08 -7.30 11.87
CA CYS A 92 -0.25 -7.61 13.04
C CYS A 92 -1.05 -7.90 14.32
N ILE A 93 -2.18 -7.22 14.52
CA ILE A 93 -3.02 -7.42 15.71
C ILE A 93 -3.73 -8.77 15.70
N ASP A 94 -4.13 -9.25 14.52
CA ASP A 94 -4.78 -10.54 14.36
C ASP A 94 -3.77 -11.68 14.62
N GLU A 95 -2.54 -11.55 14.13
CA GLU A 95 -1.48 -12.54 14.37
C GLU A 95 -1.08 -12.60 15.85
N LEU A 96 -0.99 -11.44 16.53
CA LEU A 96 -0.79 -11.39 17.99
C LEU A 96 -1.91 -12.11 18.75
N ALA A 97 -3.16 -11.82 18.38
CA ALA A 97 -4.32 -12.40 19.03
C ALA A 97 -4.43 -13.91 18.77
N ASP A 98 -4.10 -14.38 17.57
CA ASP A 98 -4.11 -15.79 17.23
C ASP A 98 -3.03 -16.56 18.02
N VAL A 99 -1.81 -16.02 18.16
CA VAL A 99 -0.76 -16.62 19.02
C VAL A 99 -1.18 -16.65 20.49
N ALA A 100 -1.92 -15.63 20.95
CA ALA A 100 -2.42 -15.53 22.32
C ALA A 100 -3.70 -16.35 22.60
N GLY A 101 -4.32 -16.94 21.58
CA GLY A 101 -5.59 -17.68 21.70
C GLY A 101 -6.85 -16.82 21.76
N PHE A 102 -6.76 -15.53 21.43
CA PHE A 102 -7.85 -14.54 21.45
C PHE A 102 -8.33 -14.10 20.05
N GLY A 103 -7.82 -14.72 18.98
CA GLY A 103 -8.13 -14.29 17.60
C GLY A 103 -9.62 -14.24 17.26
N ALA A 104 -10.43 -15.16 17.79
CA ALA A 104 -11.88 -15.12 17.58
C ALA A 104 -12.53 -13.86 18.16
N GLN A 105 -12.06 -13.39 19.32
CA GLN A 105 -12.57 -12.18 19.97
C GLN A 105 -12.11 -10.91 19.25
N VAL A 106 -10.85 -10.87 18.80
CA VAL A 106 -10.33 -9.74 18.02
C VAL A 106 -11.05 -9.60 16.68
N ARG A 107 -11.38 -10.70 16.00
CA ARG A 107 -12.18 -10.68 14.78
C ARG A 107 -13.60 -10.17 15.01
N ASP A 108 -14.24 -10.54 16.12
CA ASP A 108 -15.56 -10.03 16.49
C ASP A 108 -15.55 -8.51 16.71
N ILE A 109 -14.58 -8.00 17.47
CA ILE A 109 -14.41 -6.55 17.69
C ILE A 109 -14.14 -5.83 16.36
N THR A 110 -13.30 -6.41 15.49
CA THR A 110 -12.98 -5.85 14.17
C THR A 110 -14.22 -5.79 13.28
N ALA A 111 -15.06 -6.84 13.29
CA ALA A 111 -16.31 -6.87 12.54
C ALA A 111 -17.28 -5.77 13.03
N ARG A 112 -17.43 -5.61 14.35
CA ARG A 112 -18.24 -4.53 14.95
C ARG A 112 -17.73 -3.14 14.56
N ALA A 113 -16.41 -2.92 14.57
CA ALA A 113 -15.81 -1.67 14.13
C ALA A 113 -16.08 -1.38 12.64
N MET A 114 -15.93 -2.40 11.78
CA MET A 114 -16.21 -2.28 10.35
C MET A 114 -17.70 -2.03 10.05
N ASN A 115 -18.61 -2.50 10.91
CA ASN A 115 -20.05 -2.21 10.84
C ASN A 115 -20.42 -0.81 11.36
N GLY A 116 -19.46 -0.05 11.89
CA GLY A 116 -19.69 1.27 12.49
C GLY A 116 -20.31 1.21 13.89
N GLU A 117 -20.30 0.05 14.55
CA GLU A 117 -20.81 -0.12 15.92
C GLU A 117 -19.80 0.36 16.97
N LEU A 118 -18.52 0.43 16.60
CA LEU A 118 -17.42 0.97 17.40
C LEU A 118 -16.63 1.98 16.57
N ASP A 119 -16.25 3.10 17.18
CA ASP A 119 -15.23 3.96 16.59
C ASP A 119 -13.86 3.27 16.61
N PHE A 120 -12.94 3.74 15.77
CA PHE A 120 -11.63 3.09 15.59
C PHE A 120 -10.82 3.04 16.89
N GLU A 121 -10.86 4.12 17.68
CA GLU A 121 -10.07 4.23 18.91
C GLU A 121 -10.59 3.25 19.97
N ALA A 122 -11.90 3.20 20.18
CA ALA A 122 -12.55 2.25 21.06
C ALA A 122 -12.29 0.80 20.62
N ALA A 123 -12.40 0.50 19.32
CA ALA A 123 -12.11 -0.82 18.78
C ALA A 123 -10.64 -1.23 18.98
N LEU A 124 -9.69 -0.29 18.83
CA LEU A 124 -8.29 -0.56 19.09
C LEU A 124 -8.04 -0.84 20.58
N ILE A 125 -8.59 -0.01 21.47
CA ILE A 125 -8.46 -0.20 22.92
C ILE A 125 -9.06 -1.56 23.35
N GLU A 126 -10.25 -1.91 22.87
CA GLU A 126 -10.88 -3.22 23.17
C GLU A 126 -10.00 -4.39 22.71
N ARG A 127 -9.40 -4.32 21.51
CA ARG A 127 -8.52 -5.38 21.00
C ARG A 127 -7.21 -5.46 21.76
N VAL A 128 -6.60 -4.32 22.09
CA VAL A 128 -5.33 -4.27 22.85
C VAL A 128 -5.52 -4.77 24.28
N ALA A 129 -6.68 -4.53 24.91
CA ALA A 129 -6.99 -5.04 26.24
C ALA A 129 -6.95 -6.58 26.32
N LEU A 130 -7.29 -7.28 25.24
CA LEU A 130 -7.18 -8.75 25.17
C LEU A 130 -5.74 -9.25 25.22
N LEU A 131 -4.76 -8.39 24.92
CA LEU A 131 -3.35 -8.73 24.92
C LEU A 131 -2.70 -8.56 26.31
N GLN A 132 -3.46 -8.14 27.33
CA GLN A 132 -2.94 -7.90 28.66
C GLN A 132 -2.26 -9.13 29.26
N GLY A 133 -1.06 -8.94 29.79
CA GLY A 133 -0.29 -9.97 30.49
C GLY A 133 0.51 -10.90 29.59
N LEU A 134 0.42 -10.76 28.27
CA LEU A 134 1.30 -11.46 27.32
C LEU A 134 2.74 -10.99 27.49
N ASP A 135 3.68 -11.92 27.37
CA ASP A 135 5.10 -11.60 27.34
C ASP A 135 5.42 -10.76 26.10
N GLN A 136 6.24 -9.70 26.24
CA GLN A 136 6.63 -8.85 25.12
C GLN A 136 7.33 -9.63 23.98
N ASP A 137 7.96 -10.77 24.30
CA ASP A 137 8.66 -11.61 23.34
C ASP A 137 7.70 -12.19 22.28
N VAL A 138 6.38 -12.19 22.53
CA VAL A 138 5.36 -12.56 21.54
C VAL A 138 5.45 -11.71 20.27
N ILE A 139 5.84 -10.43 20.40
CA ILE A 139 5.99 -9.53 19.25
C ILE A 139 7.14 -10.01 18.35
N ALA A 140 8.28 -10.35 18.95
CA ALA A 140 9.43 -10.87 18.22
C ALA A 140 9.12 -12.23 17.59
N GLN A 141 8.37 -13.09 18.29
CA GLN A 141 7.89 -14.36 17.76
C GLN A 141 7.00 -14.16 16.52
N VAL A 142 5.99 -13.30 16.60
CA VAL A 142 5.10 -13.01 15.45
C VAL A 142 5.89 -12.46 14.26
N LEU A 143 6.79 -11.50 14.50
CA LEU A 143 7.67 -10.95 13.46
C LEU A 143 8.51 -12.03 12.76
N ALA A 144 9.02 -13.01 13.51
CA ALA A 144 9.88 -14.06 12.97
C ALA A 144 9.10 -15.19 12.28
N GLU A 145 7.93 -15.56 12.80
CA GLU A 145 7.22 -16.78 12.41
C GLU A 145 6.01 -16.54 11.51
N ARG A 146 5.43 -15.33 11.53
CA ARG A 146 4.14 -15.04 10.89
C ARG A 146 4.21 -13.95 9.82
N ILE A 147 5.05 -12.94 10.03
CA ILE A 147 5.10 -11.78 9.15
C ILE A 147 5.87 -12.10 7.86
N THR A 148 5.20 -11.90 6.73
CA THR A 148 5.75 -12.05 5.39
C THR A 148 5.67 -10.72 4.66
N LEU A 149 6.81 -10.23 4.16
CA LEU A 149 6.86 -9.02 3.35
C LEU A 149 6.07 -9.19 2.05
N MET A 150 5.42 -8.12 1.62
CA MET A 150 4.77 -8.08 0.31
C MET A 150 5.85 -8.07 -0.79
N PRO A 151 5.71 -8.90 -1.86
CA PRO A 151 6.69 -8.91 -2.96
C PRO A 151 6.86 -7.53 -3.59
N GLY A 152 8.09 -7.24 -4.01
CA GLY A 152 8.45 -5.95 -4.59
C GLY A 152 8.73 -4.81 -3.59
N GLY A 153 8.37 -4.95 -2.31
CA GLY A 153 8.46 -3.85 -1.34
C GLY A 153 9.89 -3.31 -1.13
N ARG A 154 10.89 -4.19 -1.02
CA ARG A 154 12.29 -3.78 -0.90
C ARG A 154 12.77 -3.04 -2.15
N THR A 155 12.48 -3.60 -3.32
CA THR A 155 12.84 -3.02 -4.61
C THR A 155 12.18 -1.66 -4.82
N LEU A 156 10.91 -1.51 -4.45
CA LEU A 156 10.19 -0.24 -4.49
C LEU A 156 10.90 0.84 -3.67
N VAL A 157 11.15 0.56 -2.39
CA VAL A 157 11.77 1.52 -1.47
C VAL A 157 13.18 1.87 -1.93
N ALA A 158 14.01 0.86 -2.23
CA ALA A 158 15.39 1.04 -2.67
C ALA A 158 15.47 1.86 -3.97
N THR A 159 14.62 1.57 -4.96
CA THR A 159 14.62 2.27 -6.25
C THR A 159 14.20 3.73 -6.07
N MET A 160 13.15 3.98 -5.28
CA MET A 160 12.69 5.33 -5.00
C MET A 160 13.77 6.15 -4.26
N GLN A 161 14.42 5.58 -3.24
CA GLN A 161 15.50 6.25 -2.51
C GLN A 161 16.74 6.50 -3.36
N ALA A 162 17.12 5.54 -4.21
CA ALA A 162 18.23 5.72 -5.16
C ALA A 162 17.98 6.90 -6.13
N ASN A 163 16.72 7.26 -6.34
CA ASN A 163 16.29 8.40 -7.14
C ASN A 163 15.91 9.64 -6.31
N GLY A 164 16.30 9.68 -5.03
CA GLY A 164 16.17 10.85 -4.16
C GLY A 164 14.78 11.05 -3.54
N ALA A 165 13.90 10.05 -3.60
CA ALA A 165 12.62 10.09 -2.91
C ALA A 165 12.76 9.68 -1.42
N TYR A 166 11.86 10.22 -0.59
CA TYR A 166 11.72 9.87 0.81
C TYR A 166 10.67 8.75 0.99
N ALA A 167 10.91 7.78 1.88
CA ALA A 167 9.96 6.71 2.15
C ALA A 167 9.44 6.77 3.60
N ALA A 168 8.12 6.86 3.76
CA ALA A 168 7.44 6.86 5.06
C ALA A 168 6.44 5.71 5.17
N LEU A 169 6.53 4.94 6.25
CA LEU A 169 5.60 3.86 6.59
C LEU A 169 4.66 4.31 7.71
N VAL A 170 3.36 4.42 7.45
CA VAL A 170 2.38 4.92 8.42
C VAL A 170 1.27 3.90 8.60
N SER A 171 1.11 3.37 9.80
CA SER A 171 0.17 2.29 10.09
C SER A 171 -0.67 2.58 11.33
N GLY A 172 -1.91 2.06 11.35
CA GLY A 172 -2.74 1.99 12.56
C GLY A 172 -2.36 0.85 13.51
N GLY A 173 -1.43 -0.01 13.09
CA GLY A 173 -0.83 -1.08 13.89
C GLY A 173 0.16 -0.54 14.92
N PHE A 174 1.23 -1.30 15.20
CA PHE A 174 2.11 -1.00 16.34
C PHE A 174 3.58 -0.75 15.95
N THR A 175 4.21 0.17 16.68
CA THR A 175 5.56 0.69 16.43
C THR A 175 6.62 -0.41 16.42
N ALA A 176 6.47 -1.44 17.25
CA ALA A 176 7.40 -2.56 17.27
C ALA A 176 7.44 -3.32 15.93
N PHE A 177 6.29 -3.43 15.24
CA PHE A 177 6.21 -4.04 13.91
C PHE A 177 6.66 -3.07 12.82
N THR A 178 6.15 -1.83 12.81
CA THR A 178 6.54 -0.85 11.79
C THR A 178 8.03 -0.57 11.82
N ALA A 179 8.68 -0.50 12.99
CA ALA A 179 10.12 -0.31 13.09
C ALA A 179 10.91 -1.48 12.48
N ALA A 180 10.49 -2.72 12.74
CA ALA A 180 11.12 -3.90 12.17
C ALA A 180 10.94 -3.97 10.65
N VAL A 181 9.72 -3.76 10.15
CA VAL A 181 9.40 -3.76 8.72
C VAL A 181 10.11 -2.61 8.00
N ALA A 182 10.09 -1.40 8.57
CA ALA A 182 10.80 -0.24 8.05
C ALA A 182 12.30 -0.49 7.91
N ALA A 183 12.94 -1.07 8.94
CA ALA A 183 14.36 -1.40 8.90
C ALA A 183 14.69 -2.46 7.84
N GLN A 184 13.84 -3.48 7.67
CA GLN A 184 14.04 -4.54 6.67
C GLN A 184 13.89 -4.04 5.23
N LEU A 185 12.95 -3.12 5.00
CA LEU A 185 12.63 -2.58 3.68
C LEU A 185 13.42 -1.32 3.32
N GLY A 186 13.97 -0.61 4.30
CA GLY A 186 14.78 0.59 4.12
C GLY A 186 14.04 1.92 4.23
N PHE A 187 12.88 1.99 4.90
CA PHE A 187 12.13 3.24 5.06
C PHE A 187 12.90 4.28 5.89
N ASP A 188 12.77 5.56 5.53
CA ASP A 188 13.39 6.68 6.24
C ASP A 188 12.69 7.02 7.56
N GLU A 189 11.36 6.80 7.60
CA GLU A 189 10.52 7.12 8.75
C GLU A 189 9.39 6.10 8.89
N ASN A 190 8.98 5.81 10.13
CA ASN A 190 7.77 5.05 10.40
C ASN A 190 6.95 5.67 11.53
N ARG A 191 5.62 5.50 11.48
CA ARG A 191 4.67 5.98 12.48
C ARG A 191 3.59 4.94 12.74
N ALA A 192 3.32 4.65 14.01
CA ALA A 192 2.30 3.72 14.44
C ALA A 192 1.89 3.94 15.90
N ASN A 193 0.89 3.20 16.36
CA ASN A 193 0.52 3.17 17.77
C ASN A 193 1.62 2.48 18.61
N THR A 194 1.68 2.74 19.91
CA THR A 194 2.67 2.10 20.80
C THR A 194 1.96 1.25 21.84
N LEU A 195 2.19 -0.07 21.83
CA LEU A 195 1.78 -0.96 22.91
C LEU A 195 2.58 -0.62 24.18
N LEU A 196 1.90 -0.49 25.30
CA LEU A 196 2.55 -0.24 26.58
C LEU A 196 3.05 -1.56 27.19
N ILE A 197 4.28 -1.53 27.69
CA ILE A 197 4.96 -2.68 28.29
C ILE A 197 5.43 -2.31 29.69
N GLU A 198 5.11 -3.14 30.68
CA GLU A 198 5.59 -3.05 32.05
C GLU A 198 6.08 -4.41 32.52
N GLU A 199 7.25 -4.45 33.16
CA GLU A 199 7.86 -5.70 33.68
C GLU A 199 7.97 -6.82 32.63
N GLY A 200 8.23 -6.46 31.36
CA GLY A 200 8.36 -7.40 30.24
C GLY A 200 7.03 -7.94 29.72
N LYS A 201 5.89 -7.37 30.12
CA LYS A 201 4.56 -7.80 29.68
C LYS A 201 3.75 -6.66 29.09
N LEU A 202 2.89 -6.98 28.13
CA LEU A 202 1.90 -6.06 27.58
C LEU A 202 0.91 -5.66 28.68
N THR A 203 0.68 -4.36 28.87
CA THR A 203 -0.25 -3.87 29.89
C THR A 203 -1.72 -4.01 29.47
N GLY A 204 -1.97 -4.30 28.19
CA GLY A 204 -3.30 -4.24 27.60
C GLY A 204 -3.77 -2.83 27.26
N ASP A 205 -2.85 -1.86 27.20
CA ASP A 205 -3.16 -0.48 26.86
C ASP A 205 -2.21 0.07 25.78
N VAL A 206 -2.63 1.15 25.13
CA VAL A 206 -1.93 1.80 24.03
C VAL A 206 -1.56 3.24 24.42
N ALA A 207 -0.39 3.70 24.00
CA ALA A 207 0.06 5.06 24.25
C ALA A 207 -0.85 6.08 23.53
N ARG A 208 -1.06 7.24 24.16
CA ARG A 208 -1.83 8.35 23.60
C ARG A 208 -0.88 9.44 23.09
N PRO A 209 -1.24 10.18 22.03
CA PRO A 209 -2.46 10.04 21.23
C PRO A 209 -2.43 8.77 20.36
N ILE A 210 -3.60 8.16 20.16
CA ILE A 210 -3.76 7.02 19.24
C ILE A 210 -3.78 7.56 17.81
N LEU A 211 -2.97 6.97 16.93
CA LEU A 211 -2.99 7.22 15.50
C LEU A 211 -4.27 6.62 14.93
N GLY A 212 -5.26 7.49 14.75
CA GLY A 212 -6.55 7.20 14.16
C GLY A 212 -6.55 7.22 12.63
N ARG A 213 -7.74 7.37 12.04
CA ARG A 213 -7.93 7.39 10.58
C ARG A 213 -7.23 8.57 9.91
N GLU A 214 -7.16 9.69 10.62
CA GLU A 214 -6.57 10.94 10.16
C GLU A 214 -5.03 10.90 10.17
N ALA A 215 -4.41 9.94 10.87
CA ALA A 215 -2.96 9.89 11.06
C ALA A 215 -2.18 9.80 9.73
N LYS A 216 -2.72 9.10 8.72
CA LYS A 216 -2.11 8.99 7.39
C LYS A 216 -2.19 10.32 6.62
N ILE A 217 -3.28 11.06 6.80
CA ILE A 217 -3.45 12.40 6.22
C ILE A 217 -2.51 13.39 6.91
N GLU A 218 -2.45 13.38 8.24
CA GLU A 218 -1.56 14.24 9.01
C GLU A 218 -0.08 13.94 8.69
N ALA A 219 0.28 12.67 8.51
CA ALA A 219 1.61 12.29 8.08
C ALA A 219 1.93 12.79 6.67
N LEU A 220 1.00 12.66 5.73
CA LEU A 220 1.13 13.23 4.39
C LEU A 220 1.44 14.74 4.45
N GLU A 221 0.64 15.50 5.21
CA GLU A 221 0.81 16.95 5.37
C GLU A 221 2.15 17.31 6.03
N GLN A 222 2.44 16.70 7.18
CA GLN A 222 3.61 17.04 7.98
C GLN A 222 4.91 16.66 7.28
N ILE A 223 4.97 15.49 6.64
CA ILE A 223 6.18 15.05 5.95
C ILE A 223 6.36 15.86 4.65
N SER A 224 5.29 16.13 3.91
CA SER A 224 5.38 16.98 2.71
C SER A 224 5.88 18.39 3.06
N ALA A 225 5.37 18.99 4.15
CA ALA A 225 5.82 20.28 4.65
C ALA A 225 7.30 20.25 5.11
N LYS A 226 7.71 19.20 5.82
CA LYS A 226 9.10 18.98 6.26
C LYS A 226 10.07 18.88 5.08
N LEU A 227 9.66 18.22 4.00
CA LEU A 227 10.46 18.03 2.79
C LEU A 227 10.37 19.20 1.80
N GLY A 228 9.43 20.12 1.99
CA GLY A 228 9.19 21.23 1.06
C GLY A 228 8.63 20.77 -0.29
N ILE A 229 7.85 19.69 -0.31
CA ILE A 229 7.21 19.12 -1.51
C ILE A 229 5.68 19.32 -1.44
N ALA A 230 5.01 19.22 -2.59
CA ALA A 230 3.54 19.22 -2.63
C ALA A 230 3.00 17.80 -2.45
N GLU A 231 1.75 17.65 -2.02
CA GLU A 231 1.08 16.33 -1.95
C GLU A 231 0.99 15.68 -3.35
N THR A 232 0.98 16.49 -4.42
CA THR A 232 1.05 16.02 -5.80
C THR A 232 2.38 15.35 -6.18
N ASP A 233 3.44 15.58 -5.39
CA ASP A 233 4.75 14.92 -5.51
C ASP A 233 4.79 13.56 -4.78
N VAL A 234 3.67 13.08 -4.24
CA VAL A 234 3.61 11.87 -3.41
C VAL A 234 2.92 10.72 -4.16
N ILE A 235 3.47 9.52 -4.04
CA ILE A 235 2.77 8.26 -4.31
C ILE A 235 2.37 7.63 -2.99
N ALA A 236 1.07 7.38 -2.81
CA ALA A 236 0.54 6.74 -1.61
C ALA A 236 -0.01 5.35 -1.96
N VAL A 237 0.12 4.38 -1.05
CA VAL A 237 -0.34 3.01 -1.25
C VAL A 237 -0.96 2.41 0.00
N GLY A 238 -2.11 1.75 -0.17
CA GLY A 238 -2.84 1.07 0.89
C GLY A 238 -3.94 0.17 0.31
N ASP A 239 -4.57 -0.64 1.17
CA ASP A 239 -5.62 -1.59 0.80
C ASP A 239 -7.00 -1.24 1.41
N GLY A 240 -7.01 -0.40 2.45
CA GLY A 240 -8.10 -0.23 3.38
C GLY A 240 -8.84 1.10 3.31
N ALA A 241 -10.03 1.17 3.93
CA ALA A 241 -10.83 2.39 3.97
C ALA A 241 -10.22 3.51 4.84
N ASN A 242 -9.29 3.14 5.72
CA ASN A 242 -8.42 4.04 6.49
C ASN A 242 -7.37 4.74 5.61
N ASP A 243 -7.07 4.21 4.41
CA ASP A 243 -6.10 4.79 3.48
C ASP A 243 -6.70 5.82 2.54
N LEU A 244 -8.01 5.76 2.27
CA LEU A 244 -8.69 6.60 1.27
C LEU A 244 -8.34 8.09 1.40
N GLY A 245 -8.21 8.58 2.63
CA GLY A 245 -7.79 9.96 2.89
C GLY A 245 -6.43 10.32 2.32
N MET A 246 -5.42 9.46 2.46
CA MET A 246 -4.09 9.70 1.85
C MET A 246 -4.09 9.38 0.35
N LEU A 247 -4.84 8.36 -0.09
CA LEU A 247 -4.91 7.96 -1.50
C LEU A 247 -5.58 9.03 -2.37
N HIS A 248 -6.62 9.69 -1.87
CA HIS A 248 -7.31 10.78 -2.60
C HIS A 248 -6.51 12.08 -2.66
N ARG A 249 -5.59 12.29 -1.71
CA ARG A 249 -4.81 13.53 -1.59
C ARG A 249 -3.46 13.46 -2.27
N ALA A 250 -2.82 12.29 -2.27
CA ALA A 250 -1.55 12.10 -2.95
C ALA A 250 -1.68 12.28 -4.46
N GLY A 251 -0.62 12.76 -5.10
CA GLY A 251 -0.59 12.92 -6.56
C GLY A 251 -0.74 11.62 -7.34
N THR A 252 -0.42 10.49 -6.72
CA THR A 252 -0.71 9.13 -7.21
C THR A 252 -1.14 8.27 -6.02
N GLY A 253 -2.46 8.11 -5.81
CA GLY A 253 -3.00 7.17 -4.83
C GLY A 253 -3.26 5.80 -5.46
N VAL A 254 -2.63 4.76 -4.92
CA VAL A 254 -2.71 3.39 -5.43
C VAL A 254 -3.42 2.49 -4.42
N ALA A 255 -4.56 1.93 -4.83
CA ALA A 255 -5.20 0.83 -4.12
C ALA A 255 -4.51 -0.49 -4.49
N LEU A 256 -3.75 -1.08 -3.57
CA LEU A 256 -3.04 -2.35 -3.76
C LEU A 256 -3.83 -3.49 -3.14
N HIS A 257 -4.23 -4.47 -3.96
CA HIS A 257 -5.00 -5.65 -3.54
C HIS A 257 -6.20 -5.30 -2.65
N ALA A 258 -6.74 -4.10 -2.85
CA ALA A 258 -7.68 -3.47 -1.94
C ALA A 258 -9.04 -4.17 -1.93
N LYS A 259 -9.77 -4.02 -0.82
CA LYS A 259 -11.16 -4.49 -0.72
C LYS A 259 -12.00 -3.82 -1.82
N PRO A 260 -13.01 -4.51 -2.41
CA PRO A 260 -13.77 -3.97 -3.53
C PRO A 260 -14.38 -2.59 -3.31
N SER A 261 -14.81 -2.28 -2.07
CA SER A 261 -15.33 -0.95 -1.71
C SER A 261 -14.26 0.13 -1.80
N VAL A 262 -13.05 -0.14 -1.30
CA VAL A 262 -11.90 0.79 -1.33
C VAL A 262 -11.40 0.97 -2.75
N ALA A 263 -11.25 -0.14 -3.48
CA ALA A 263 -10.84 -0.12 -4.88
C ALA A 263 -11.80 0.75 -5.72
N ALA A 264 -13.11 0.64 -5.51
CA ALA A 264 -14.11 1.43 -6.23
C ALA A 264 -13.94 2.95 -6.08
N GLU A 265 -13.35 3.41 -4.98
CA GLU A 265 -13.09 4.83 -4.69
C GLU A 265 -11.74 5.33 -5.21
N CYS A 266 -10.92 4.45 -5.80
CA CYS A 266 -9.57 4.79 -6.29
C CYS A 266 -9.50 4.75 -7.83
N GLU A 267 -8.78 5.69 -8.42
CA GLU A 267 -8.52 5.75 -9.87
C GLU A 267 -7.47 4.73 -10.32
N ILE A 268 -6.43 4.52 -9.49
CA ILE A 268 -5.35 3.58 -9.77
C ILE A 268 -5.49 2.37 -8.85
N ARG A 269 -5.57 1.18 -9.46
CA ARG A 269 -5.80 -0.09 -8.78
C ARG A 269 -4.79 -1.11 -9.29
N VAL A 270 -4.12 -1.78 -8.39
CA VAL A 270 -3.22 -2.90 -8.67
C VAL A 270 -3.81 -4.12 -7.96
N ASN A 271 -4.44 -5.02 -8.71
CA ASN A 271 -5.09 -6.22 -8.19
C ASN A 271 -4.27 -7.49 -8.42
N HIS A 272 -3.32 -7.46 -9.36
CA HIS A 272 -2.59 -8.63 -9.82
C HIS A 272 -1.08 -8.46 -9.74
N GLY A 273 -0.57 -7.26 -10.05
CA GLY A 273 0.84 -6.89 -9.83
C GLY A 273 1.24 -6.91 -8.35
N ASP A 274 2.55 -6.88 -8.09
CA ASP A 274 3.09 -6.70 -6.74
C ASP A 274 3.50 -5.22 -6.52
N LEU A 275 4.25 -4.92 -5.45
CA LEU A 275 4.65 -3.53 -5.16
C LEU A 275 5.59 -2.91 -6.20
N THR A 276 6.23 -3.69 -7.07
CA THR A 276 7.01 -3.14 -8.19
C THR A 276 6.14 -2.45 -9.23
N ALA A 277 4.83 -2.74 -9.26
CA ALA A 277 3.84 -2.01 -10.06
C ALA A 277 3.92 -0.49 -9.86
N LEU A 278 4.20 -0.04 -8.64
CA LEU A 278 4.30 1.38 -8.31
C LEU A 278 5.52 2.04 -8.98
N LEU A 279 6.57 1.29 -9.31
CA LEU A 279 7.70 1.79 -10.08
C LEU A 279 7.32 1.94 -11.56
N TYR A 280 6.64 0.96 -12.15
CA TYR A 280 6.17 1.04 -13.53
C TYR A 280 5.16 2.18 -13.73
N LEU A 281 4.26 2.42 -12.76
CA LEU A 281 3.35 3.57 -12.78
C LEU A 281 4.12 4.90 -12.84
N GLN A 282 5.29 4.98 -12.21
CA GLN A 282 6.15 6.15 -12.25
C GLN A 282 7.03 6.23 -13.52
N GLY A 283 6.95 5.21 -14.39
CA GLY A 283 7.72 5.12 -15.63
C GLY A 283 9.16 4.66 -15.43
N TYR A 284 9.46 3.92 -14.36
CA TYR A 284 10.71 3.18 -14.24
C TYR A 284 10.59 1.87 -15.03
N ALA A 285 11.58 1.56 -15.86
CA ALA A 285 11.76 0.24 -16.43
C ALA A 285 12.43 -0.71 -15.43
N GLN A 286 12.26 -2.02 -15.62
CA GLN A 286 12.82 -3.04 -14.73
C GLN A 286 14.35 -2.93 -14.61
N GLU A 287 15.03 -2.49 -15.67
CA GLU A 287 16.47 -2.27 -15.69
C GLU A 287 16.92 -1.07 -14.84
N GLU A 288 16.00 -0.19 -14.45
CA GLU A 288 16.25 0.95 -13.56
C GLU A 288 16.06 0.59 -12.07
N PHE A 289 15.59 -0.63 -11.76
CA PHE A 289 15.31 -1.03 -10.39
C PHE A 289 16.62 -1.21 -9.59
N ALA A 290 16.63 -0.68 -8.36
CA ALA A 290 17.71 -0.88 -7.41
C ALA A 290 17.54 -2.20 -6.64
N ALA A 291 18.67 -2.81 -6.25
CA ALA A 291 18.76 -4.07 -5.51
C ALA A 291 18.80 -3.85 -3.98
#